data_AF-A0A168QY33-F1
#
_entry.id   AF-A0A168QY33-F1
#
_cell.length_a   1.000
_cell.length_b   1.000
_cell.length_c   1.000
_cell.angle_alpha   90.00
_cell.angle_beta   90.00
_cell.angle_gamma   90.00
#
_symmetry.space_group_name_H-M   'P 1'
#
loop_
_entity.id
_entity.type
_entity.pdbx_description
1 polymer ?
#
loop_
_entity_poly.entity_id
_entity_poly.type
_entity_poly.pdbx_seq_one_letter_code
_entity_poly.pdbx_strand_id
1 'polypeptide(L)'
;MAGFPTNGQSFYLARAVLNPPTSLCKKLFPAIGEWHDRLAAKELSPGDPIQPNVAENAFVQMIMMFRKTFIQDSALMKELHPCYPIWQHLIFSDPAYLSFKR
;
A
#
# COMPACT_ATOMS: atom_id res chain seq x y z
N MET A 1 6.04 22.74 0.24
CA MET A 1 5.20 21.54 0.03
C MET A 1 6.10 20.40 -0.42
N ALA A 2 6.24 19.31 0.35
CA ALA A 2 6.84 18.03 -0.06
C ALA A 2 8.05 18.04 -1.04
N GLY A 3 8.93 19.05 -0.96
CA GLY A 3 10.07 19.21 -1.88
C GLY A 3 9.75 19.80 -3.28
N PHE A 4 8.50 20.17 -3.57
CA PHE A 4 8.08 20.74 -4.85
C PHE A 4 8.20 22.27 -4.88
N PRO A 5 8.51 22.86 -6.06
CA PRO A 5 8.55 24.30 -6.24
C PRO A 5 7.16 24.94 -6.05
N THR A 6 7.12 26.14 -5.45
CA THR A 6 5.87 26.86 -5.09
C THR A 6 5.09 27.37 -6.30
N ASN A 7 5.72 27.38 -7.48
CA ASN A 7 5.25 27.88 -8.75
C ASN A 7 4.23 26.95 -9.46
N GLY A 8 3.68 25.96 -8.74
CA GLY A 8 2.40 25.33 -9.06
C GLY A 8 2.38 24.32 -10.21
N GLN A 9 3.51 24.06 -10.88
CA GLN A 9 3.53 23.29 -12.13
C GLN A 9 4.12 21.88 -12.03
N SER A 10 4.71 21.49 -10.90
CA SER A 10 5.25 20.13 -10.73
C SER A 10 4.92 19.59 -9.35
N PHE A 11 3.75 18.96 -9.22
CA PHE A 11 3.38 18.14 -8.05
C PHE A 11 3.40 16.64 -8.36
N TYR A 12 3.69 16.27 -9.61
CA TYR A 12 3.64 14.91 -10.09
C TYR A 12 5.06 14.35 -10.24
N LEU A 13 5.43 13.45 -9.34
CA LEU A 13 6.56 12.55 -9.56
C LEU A 13 6.07 11.39 -10.43
N ALA A 14 6.65 11.26 -11.61
CA ALA A 14 6.45 10.08 -12.45
C ALA A 14 6.95 8.85 -11.68
N ARG A 15 6.01 8.08 -11.14
CA ARG A 15 6.30 6.81 -10.48
C ARG A 15 6.74 5.79 -11.52
N ALA A 16 7.60 4.85 -11.12
CA ALA A 16 8.02 3.75 -12.00
C ALA A 16 6.79 3.11 -12.67
N VAL A 17 6.85 2.90 -13.99
CA VAL A 17 5.71 2.47 -14.80
C VAL A 17 5.22 1.06 -14.43
N LEU A 18 6.07 0.27 -13.75
CA LEU A 18 5.77 -1.11 -13.36
C LEU A 18 4.82 -1.15 -12.16
N ASN A 19 3.59 -1.59 -12.43
CA ASN A 19 2.61 -1.87 -11.40
C ASN A 19 2.92 -3.23 -10.74
N PRO A 20 3.07 -3.30 -9.40
CA PRO A 20 3.26 -4.57 -8.73
C PRO A 20 2.02 -5.47 -8.90
N PRO A 21 2.19 -6.81 -8.93
CA PRO A 21 1.08 -7.74 -9.03
C PRO A 21 0.05 -7.52 -7.90
N THR A 22 -1.23 -7.46 -8.24
CA THR A 22 -2.29 -7.24 -7.23
C THR A 22 -2.31 -8.33 -6.15
N SER A 23 -2.02 -9.57 -6.53
CA SER A 23 -1.88 -10.70 -5.59
C SER A 23 -0.77 -10.49 -4.57
N LEU A 24 0.34 -9.85 -4.98
CA LEU A 24 1.44 -9.50 -4.10
C LEU A 24 1.07 -8.34 -3.18
N CYS A 25 0.43 -7.29 -3.69
CA CYS A 25 -0.05 -6.16 -2.87
C CYS A 25 -1.04 -6.60 -1.79
N LYS A 26 -1.94 -7.56 -2.08
CA LYS A 26 -2.90 -8.10 -1.11
C LYS A 26 -2.24 -8.85 0.05
N LYS A 27 -1.00 -9.36 -0.12
CA LYS A 27 -0.24 -10.00 0.96
C LYS A 27 0.27 -9.00 2.00
N LEU A 28 0.37 -7.72 1.66
CA LEU A 28 0.74 -6.66 2.59
C LEU A 28 -0.51 -6.19 3.36
N PHE A 29 -0.47 -6.15 4.69
CA PHE A 29 -1.62 -5.78 5.54
C PHE A 29 -2.93 -6.55 5.22
N PRO A 30 -2.95 -7.89 5.11
CA PRO A 30 -4.03 -8.64 4.46
C PRO A 30 -5.44 -8.29 4.94
N ALA A 31 -5.62 -8.07 6.25
CA ALA A 31 -6.88 -7.70 6.88
C ALA A 31 -7.58 -6.47 6.25
N ILE A 32 -6.83 -5.54 5.64
CA ILE A 32 -7.41 -4.33 5.03
C ILE A 32 -8.36 -4.66 3.87
N GLY A 33 -8.20 -5.81 3.20
CA GLY A 33 -9.18 -6.25 2.20
C GLY A 33 -10.54 -6.57 2.83
N GLU A 34 -10.53 -7.35 3.90
CA GLU A 34 -11.73 -7.67 4.67
C GLU A 34 -12.39 -6.41 5.25
N TRP A 35 -11.60 -5.51 5.83
CA TRP A 35 -12.13 -4.23 6.35
C TRP A 35 -12.76 -3.36 5.27
N HIS A 36 -12.16 -3.31 4.08
CA HIS A 36 -12.74 -2.60 2.94
C HIS A 36 -14.10 -3.18 2.56
N ASP A 37 -14.21 -4.51 2.47
CA ASP A 37 -15.44 -5.19 2.07
C ASP A 37 -16.55 -5.03 3.14
N ARG A 38 -16.20 -5.14 4.43
CA ARG A 38 -17.13 -4.90 5.56
C ARG A 38 -17.68 -3.48 5.57
N LEU A 39 -16.81 -2.48 5.38
CA LEU A 39 -17.23 -1.07 5.30
C LEU A 39 -18.11 -0.81 4.07
N ALA A 40 -17.80 -1.41 2.92
CA ALA A 40 -18.57 -1.28 1.70
C ALA A 40 -19.97 -1.91 1.82
N ALA A 41 -20.06 -3.07 2.47
CA ALA A 41 -21.32 -3.78 2.70
C ALA A 41 -22.21 -3.11 3.76
N LYS A 42 -21.70 -2.09 4.47
CA LYS A 42 -22.30 -1.53 5.70
C LYS A 42 -22.65 -2.62 6.73
N GLU A 43 -21.96 -3.76 6.65
CA GLU A 43 -22.08 -4.90 7.55
C GLU A 43 -21.25 -4.66 8.80
N LEU A 44 -21.56 -3.57 9.49
CA LEU A 44 -21.34 -3.54 10.92
C LEU A 44 -22.51 -4.32 11.51
N SER A 45 -22.19 -5.42 12.19
CA SER A 45 -23.17 -6.39 12.70
C SER A 45 -24.33 -5.66 13.40
N PRO A 46 -25.58 -6.14 13.35
CA PRO A 46 -26.68 -5.55 14.12
C PRO A 46 -26.36 -5.73 15.62
N GLY A 47 -25.66 -4.76 16.22
CA GLY A 47 -25.08 -4.85 17.56
C GLY A 47 -23.60 -4.43 17.65
N ASP A 48 -22.90 -4.21 16.53
CA ASP A 48 -21.57 -3.61 16.53
C ASP A 48 -21.69 -2.11 16.91
N PRO A 49 -21.01 -1.64 17.97
CA PRO A 49 -21.11 -0.26 18.43
C PRO A 49 -20.39 0.74 17.52
N ILE A 50 -19.64 0.25 16.52
CA ILE A 50 -18.83 1.08 15.65
C ILE A 50 -19.76 1.67 14.57
N GLN A 51 -20.09 2.96 14.70
CA GLN A 51 -20.73 3.70 13.62
C GLN A 51 -19.72 3.84 12.46
N PRO A 52 -20.12 3.62 11.20
CA PRO A 52 -19.22 3.81 10.07
C PRO A 52 -18.69 5.25 10.08
N ASN A 53 -17.38 5.44 10.24
CA ASN A 53 -16.80 6.77 10.30
C ASN A 53 -15.98 7.09 9.03
N VAL A 54 -15.99 8.37 8.63
CA VAL A 54 -15.32 8.82 7.39
C VAL A 54 -13.80 8.59 7.45
N ALA A 55 -13.22 8.69 8.65
CA ALA A 55 -11.78 8.51 8.86
C ALA A 55 -11.34 7.05 8.69
N GLU A 56 -12.14 6.07 9.10
CA GLU A 56 -11.91 4.63 8.92
C GLU A 56 -11.88 4.28 7.44
N ASN A 57 -12.89 4.73 6.69
CA ASN A 57 -12.92 4.51 5.25
C ASN A 57 -11.71 5.15 4.56
N ALA A 58 -11.39 6.41 4.91
CA ALA A 58 -10.21 7.09 4.37
C ALA A 58 -8.89 6.38 4.73
N PHE A 59 -8.78 5.85 5.96
CA PHE A 59 -7.62 5.11 6.42
C PHE A 59 -7.46 3.78 5.67
N VAL A 60 -8.54 3.01 5.52
CA VAL A 60 -8.55 1.76 4.74
C VAL A 60 -8.13 2.03 3.29
N GLN A 61 -8.70 3.05 2.65
CA GLN A 61 -8.32 3.46 1.29
C GLN A 61 -6.84 3.88 1.20
N MET A 62 -6.36 4.64 2.20
CA MET A 62 -4.97 5.04 2.28
C MET A 62 -4.04 3.83 2.37
N ILE A 63 -4.35 2.82 3.21
CA ILE A 63 -3.53 1.61 3.29
C ILE A 63 -3.61 0.81 1.99
N MET A 64 -4.77 0.73 1.33
CA MET A 64 -4.89 0.07 0.02
C MET A 64 -3.98 0.70 -1.03
N MET A 65 -3.93 2.03 -1.09
CA MET A 65 -3.03 2.75 -1.98
C MET A 65 -1.56 2.57 -1.55
N PHE A 66 -1.31 2.59 -0.24
CA PHE A 66 0.02 2.41 0.34
C PHE A 66 0.62 1.06 -0.01
N ARG A 67 -0.16 -0.02 -0.06
CA ARG A 67 0.31 -1.35 -0.47
C ARG A 67 0.99 -1.32 -1.83
N LYS A 68 0.44 -0.55 -2.78
CA LYS A 68 0.98 -0.44 -4.12
C LYS A 68 2.28 0.36 -4.13
N THR A 69 2.27 1.56 -3.54
CA THR A 69 3.48 2.41 -3.45
C THR A 69 4.61 1.71 -2.71
N PHE A 70 4.30 1.05 -1.59
CA PHE A 70 5.28 0.39 -0.77
C PHE A 70 6.00 -0.74 -1.52
N ILE A 71 5.25 -1.65 -2.18
CA ILE A 71 5.87 -2.73 -2.96
C ILE A 71 6.65 -2.16 -4.15
N GLN A 72 6.09 -1.17 -4.84
CA GLN A 72 6.74 -0.52 -5.97
C GLN A 72 8.08 0.11 -5.59
N ASP A 73 8.09 0.97 -4.57
CA ASP A 73 9.29 1.70 -4.15
C ASP A 73 10.30 0.78 -3.46
N SER A 74 9.84 -0.32 -2.85
CA SER A 74 10.72 -1.28 -2.19
C SER A 74 11.75 -1.92 -3.12
N ALA A 75 11.48 -2.03 -4.43
CA ALA A 75 12.44 -2.59 -5.38
C ALA A 75 13.72 -1.75 -5.41
N LEU A 76 13.57 -0.43 -5.58
CA LEU A 76 14.68 0.52 -5.53
C LEU A 76 15.26 0.64 -4.12
N MET A 77 14.42 0.72 -3.09
CA MET A 77 14.90 0.86 -1.70
C MET A 77 15.74 -0.33 -1.25
N LYS A 78 15.46 -1.55 -1.74
CA LYS A 78 16.24 -2.74 -1.44
C LYS A 78 17.62 -2.71 -2.08
N GLU A 79 17.78 -2.08 -3.24
CA GLU A 79 19.08 -1.85 -3.88
C GLU A 79 19.88 -0.76 -3.17
N LEU A 80 19.23 0.35 -2.78
CA LEU A 80 19.88 1.47 -2.10
C LEU A 80 20.25 1.15 -0.65
N HIS A 81 19.44 0.34 0.04
CA HIS A 81 19.59 0.06 1.47
C HIS A 81 19.48 -1.43 1.80
N PRO A 82 20.36 -2.30 1.26
CA PRO A 82 20.22 -3.76 1.38
C PRO A 82 20.28 -4.30 2.81
N CYS A 83 20.81 -3.53 3.76
CA CYS A 83 20.97 -3.94 5.16
C CYS A 83 19.74 -3.68 6.05
N TYR A 84 18.64 -3.14 5.53
CA TYR A 84 17.47 -2.85 6.36
C TYR A 84 16.75 -4.11 6.82
N PRO A 85 16.36 -4.23 8.11
CA PRO A 85 15.69 -5.43 8.63
C PRO A 85 14.37 -5.76 7.93
N ILE A 86 13.70 -4.76 7.34
CA ILE A 86 12.43 -4.93 6.64
C ILE A 86 12.52 -5.97 5.52
N TRP A 87 13.68 -6.14 4.87
CA TRP A 87 13.88 -7.11 3.79
C TRP A 87 13.87 -8.57 4.22
N GLN A 88 13.93 -8.84 5.53
CA GLN A 88 13.79 -10.19 6.09
C GLN A 88 12.33 -10.66 6.10
N HIS A 89 11.36 -9.76 5.91
CA HIS A 89 9.96 -10.12 5.85
C HIS A 89 9.67 -11.01 4.62
N LEU A 90 8.87 -12.06 4.81
CA LEU A 90 8.63 -13.11 3.80
C LEU A 90 8.12 -12.59 2.46
N ILE A 91 7.42 -11.45 2.45
CA ILE A 91 6.94 -10.81 1.22
C ILE A 91 8.08 -10.47 0.23
N PHE A 92 9.28 -10.20 0.73
CA PHE A 92 10.45 -9.83 -0.09
C PHE A 92 11.24 -11.03 -0.60
N SER A 93 10.87 -12.24 -0.15
CA SER A 93 11.36 -13.52 -0.65
C SER A 93 10.31 -14.22 -1.52
N ASP A 94 9.12 -13.62 -1.66
CA ASP A 94 8.03 -14.14 -2.48
C ASP A 94 8.45 -14.25 -3.96
N PRO A 95 8.19 -15.37 -4.66
CA PRO A 95 8.54 -15.50 -6.07
C PRO A 95 7.96 -14.39 -6.96
N ALA A 96 6.76 -13.89 -6.64
CA ALA A 96 6.15 -12.77 -7.37
C ALA A 96 6.90 -11.46 -7.13
N TYR A 97 7.40 -11.23 -5.91
CA TYR A 97 8.24 -10.07 -5.60
C TYR A 97 9.60 -10.17 -6.29
N LEU A 98 10.25 -11.34 -6.21
CA LEU A 98 11.55 -11.57 -6.85
C LEU A 98 11.49 -11.42 -8.37
N SER A 99 10.35 -11.77 -8.99
CA SER A 99 10.11 -11.56 -10.41
C SER A 99 9.80 -10.10 -10.74
N PHE A 100 9.08 -9.40 -9.86
CA PHE A 100 8.73 -7.98 -10.04
C PHE A 100 9.93 -7.04 -9.89
N LYS A 101 10.87 -7.33 -8.97
CA LYS A 101 12.02 -6.46 -8.69
C LYS A 101 13.14 -6.54 -9.73
N ARG A 102 13.11 -7.52 -10.64
CA ARG A 102 14.11 -7.67 -11.71
C ARG A 102 13.87 -6.64 -12.80
#